data_AF-A0A7S1SSE6-F1
#
_entry.id   AF-A0A7S1SSE6-F1
#
_cell.length_a   1.000
_cell.length_b   1.000
_cell.length_c   1.000
_cell.angle_alpha   90.00
_cell.angle_beta   90.00
_cell.angle_gamma   90.00
#
_symmetry.space_group_name_H-M   'P 1'
#
loop_
_entity.id
_entity.type
_entity.pdbx_description
1 polymer ?
#
loop_
_entity_poly.entity_id
_entity_poly.type
_entity_poly.pdbx_seq_one_letter_code
_entity_poly.pdbx_strand_id
1 'polypeptide(L)'
;RLSFTPTLAGKLRLTFAVQNDVLLDSSTGLPFQALVSPGPAALDTSTLYGSALDGCVGGAGCTLFIRLADQYGNALNRPGLLGVEQSLSLSYELEGSGAGPPAVAMASIQQIVTDLATGVQRVEFTPPSFQAGDYLMKMSVRLVSNIPGSTADSGLLDELLILVYRTNAPLQASSSGLLNREGRPVSPGTSIGSFPSGSVTVLQVQLRDRNGVDFVDFVGAEFLRADLQPQVEDLIIVEDGPGLISVRFTPSISGTYSLTLTDSDGAPVGGSSGSSGSAGQYELTVAPAFPSSPAMSRLELASDGRLGE
;
A
#
# COMPACT_ATOMS: atom_id res chain seq x y z
N ARG A 1 22.29 33.13 -16.26
CA ARG A 1 21.47 31.94 -16.56
C ARG A 1 21.86 30.85 -15.56
N LEU A 2 20.91 30.38 -14.76
CA LEU A 2 21.10 29.24 -13.86
C LEU A 2 20.49 28.00 -14.51
N SER A 3 21.14 26.84 -14.41
CA SER A 3 20.62 25.57 -14.90
C SER A 3 21.07 24.45 -13.96
N PHE A 4 20.16 23.54 -13.64
CA PHE A 4 20.41 22.33 -12.87
C PHE A 4 19.40 21.26 -13.30
N THR A 5 19.73 19.99 -13.06
CA THR A 5 18.86 18.85 -13.36
C THR A 5 18.50 18.16 -12.06
N PRO A 6 17.26 18.31 -11.56
CA PRO A 6 16.83 17.64 -10.34
C PRO A 6 16.74 16.13 -10.57
N THR A 7 17.19 15.33 -9.60
CA THR A 7 17.04 13.86 -9.59
C THR A 7 15.90 13.40 -8.70
N LEU A 8 15.39 14.27 -7.82
CA LEU A 8 14.23 14.00 -6.98
C LEU A 8 12.99 14.64 -7.58
N ALA A 9 11.93 13.84 -7.69
CA ALA A 9 10.61 14.32 -8.05
C ALA A 9 9.95 15.03 -6.86
N GLY A 10 8.99 15.91 -7.16
CA GLY A 10 8.19 16.62 -6.18
C GLY A 10 8.29 18.14 -6.32
N LYS A 11 7.85 18.82 -5.27
CA LYS A 11 7.74 20.27 -5.27
C LYS A 11 9.08 20.90 -4.91
N LEU A 12 9.69 21.57 -5.88
CA LEU A 12 10.91 22.34 -5.69
C LEU A 12 10.55 23.79 -5.35
N ARG A 13 11.13 24.32 -4.27
CA ARG A 13 11.06 25.75 -3.93
C ARG A 13 12.41 26.38 -4.22
N LEU A 14 12.41 27.39 -5.08
CA LEU A 14 13.58 28.15 -5.45
C LEU A 14 13.51 29.53 -4.79
N THR A 15 14.55 29.87 -4.04
CA THR A 15 14.70 31.18 -3.43
C THR A 15 15.85 31.88 -4.10
N PHE A 16 15.57 33.01 -4.75
CA PHE A 16 16.59 33.89 -5.30
C PHE A 16 16.70 35.10 -4.38
N ALA A 17 17.91 35.58 -4.11
CA ALA A 17 18.12 36.77 -3.30
C ALA A 17 19.17 37.68 -3.94
N VAL A 18 18.96 38.99 -3.82
CA VAL A 18 19.91 40.03 -4.26
C VAL A 18 20.19 40.92 -3.07
N GLN A 19 21.45 40.99 -2.62
CA GLN A 19 21.86 41.85 -1.49
C GLN A 19 20.98 41.68 -0.23
N ASN A 20 20.63 40.42 0.11
CA ASN A 20 19.73 39.99 1.19
C ASN A 20 18.22 40.15 0.96
N ASP A 21 17.79 40.77 -0.14
CA ASP A 21 16.36 40.83 -0.48
C ASP A 21 15.96 39.60 -1.28
N VAL A 22 15.00 38.83 -0.74
CA VAL A 22 14.44 37.66 -1.42
C VAL A 22 13.52 38.12 -2.55
N LEU A 23 13.81 37.65 -3.76
CA LEU A 23 12.95 37.82 -4.91
C LEU A 23 11.76 36.87 -4.82
N LEU A 24 10.57 37.42 -5.04
CA LEU A 24 9.31 36.70 -5.08
C LEU A 24 8.82 36.64 -6.52
N ASP A 25 8.08 35.58 -6.84
CA ASP A 25 7.34 35.51 -8.09
C ASP A 25 6.28 36.60 -8.09
N SER A 26 6.37 37.54 -9.04
CA SER A 26 5.48 38.70 -9.14
C SER A 26 4.02 38.32 -9.36
N SER A 27 3.72 37.11 -9.82
CA SER A 27 2.36 36.63 -10.04
C SER A 27 1.70 36.06 -8.78
N THR A 28 2.49 35.54 -7.83
CA THR A 28 1.97 34.85 -6.64
C THR A 28 2.36 35.51 -5.32
N GLY A 29 3.37 36.39 -5.32
CA GLY A 29 3.93 36.98 -4.10
C GLY A 29 4.65 35.96 -3.21
N LEU A 30 4.96 34.77 -3.72
CA LEU A 30 5.63 33.69 -3.01
C LEU A 30 6.99 33.38 -3.63
N PRO A 31 7.90 32.66 -2.94
CA PRO A 31 9.11 32.16 -3.60
C PRO A 31 8.74 31.23 -4.75
N PHE A 32 9.56 31.25 -5.80
CA PHE A 32 9.36 30.47 -7.02
C PHE A 32 9.21 28.99 -6.71
N GLN A 33 8.25 28.35 -7.38
CA GLN A 33 7.96 26.93 -7.22
C GLN A 33 7.92 26.24 -8.58
N ALA A 34 8.44 25.02 -8.62
CA ALA A 34 8.33 24.14 -9.78
C ALA A 34 7.93 22.75 -9.30
N LEU A 35 7.12 22.05 -10.09
CA LEU A 35 6.85 20.63 -9.89
C LEU A 35 7.79 19.83 -10.79
N VAL A 36 8.62 18.99 -10.18
CA VAL A 36 9.46 18.03 -10.89
C VAL A 36 8.69 16.72 -10.94
N SER A 37 8.26 16.31 -12.12
CA SER A 37 7.63 14.99 -12.30
C SER A 37 8.72 13.89 -12.31
N PRO A 38 8.40 12.67 -11.83
CA PRO A 38 9.25 11.51 -12.06
C PRO A 38 9.52 11.30 -13.55
N GLY A 39 10.66 10.68 -13.85
CA GLY A 39 10.95 10.19 -15.20
C GLY A 39 10.07 9.00 -15.61
N PRO A 40 10.28 8.44 -16.83
CA PRO A 40 9.71 7.16 -17.22
C PRO A 40 10.09 6.06 -16.22
N ALA A 41 9.25 5.04 -16.07
CA ALA A 41 9.57 3.93 -15.18
C ALA A 41 10.79 3.18 -15.70
N ALA A 42 11.69 2.84 -14.78
CA ALA A 42 12.84 2.00 -15.03
C ALA A 42 12.61 0.63 -14.41
N LEU A 43 13.05 -0.42 -15.09
CA LEU A 43 12.89 -1.80 -14.64
C LEU A 43 13.67 -2.02 -13.32
N ASP A 44 14.93 -1.63 -13.30
CA ASP A 44 15.88 -1.91 -12.20
C ASP A 44 15.53 -1.27 -10.85
N THR A 45 14.68 -0.24 -10.86
CA THR A 45 14.26 0.49 -9.64
C THR A 45 12.82 0.22 -9.25
N SER A 46 12.07 -0.46 -10.11
CA SER A 46 10.71 -0.89 -9.85
C SER A 46 10.74 -2.20 -9.05
N THR A 47 9.75 -2.41 -8.19
CA THR A 47 9.77 -3.54 -7.25
C THR A 47 8.44 -4.27 -7.20
N LEU A 48 8.50 -5.60 -7.13
CA LEU A 48 7.35 -6.47 -6.93
C LEU A 48 7.26 -6.90 -5.46
N TYR A 49 6.05 -7.08 -4.95
CA TYR A 49 5.78 -7.58 -3.60
C TYR A 49 4.35 -8.10 -3.50
N GLY A 50 4.01 -8.79 -2.41
CA GLY A 50 2.66 -9.31 -2.17
C GLY A 50 2.67 -10.82 -1.93
N SER A 51 1.50 -11.35 -1.59
CA SER A 51 1.31 -12.77 -1.23
C SER A 51 1.56 -13.73 -2.38
N ALA A 52 1.33 -13.30 -3.63
CA ALA A 52 1.63 -14.11 -4.81
C ALA A 52 3.09 -14.56 -4.91
N LEU A 53 4.03 -13.88 -4.23
CA LEU A 53 5.43 -14.28 -4.16
C LEU A 53 5.68 -15.44 -3.20
N ASP A 54 4.84 -15.59 -2.18
CA ASP A 54 4.89 -16.70 -1.21
C ASP A 54 4.15 -17.94 -1.74
N GLY A 55 3.17 -17.72 -2.61
CA GLY A 55 2.41 -18.75 -3.31
C GLY A 55 0.94 -18.38 -3.49
N CYS A 56 0.19 -19.31 -4.06
CA CYS A 56 -1.22 -19.14 -4.38
C CYS A 56 -2.01 -20.41 -4.09
N VAL A 57 -3.34 -20.29 -3.95
CA VAL A 57 -4.24 -21.46 -4.00
C VAL A 57 -4.96 -21.50 -5.35
N GLY A 58 -4.95 -22.65 -5.99
CA GLY A 58 -5.60 -22.84 -7.29
C GLY A 58 -7.11 -22.61 -7.20
N GLY A 59 -7.63 -21.74 -8.08
CA GLY A 59 -9.04 -21.35 -8.13
C GLY A 59 -9.41 -20.18 -7.23
N ALA A 60 -8.47 -19.64 -6.44
CA ALA A 60 -8.69 -18.48 -5.58
C ALA A 60 -7.96 -17.23 -6.11
N GLY A 61 -8.43 -16.06 -5.70
CA GLY A 61 -7.80 -14.79 -6.03
C GLY A 61 -6.44 -14.64 -5.35
N CYS A 62 -5.43 -14.26 -6.12
CA CYS A 62 -4.09 -13.90 -5.65
C CYS A 62 -3.80 -12.45 -5.97
N THR A 63 -2.96 -11.83 -5.13
CA THR A 63 -2.58 -10.43 -5.29
C THR A 63 -1.07 -10.28 -5.40
N LEU A 64 -0.65 -9.52 -6.41
CA LEU A 64 0.70 -9.02 -6.59
C LEU A 64 0.65 -7.50 -6.66
N PHE A 65 1.61 -6.83 -6.05
CA PHE A 65 1.76 -5.39 -6.12
C PHE A 65 3.06 -5.05 -6.85
N ILE A 66 2.98 -4.02 -7.68
CA ILE A 66 4.10 -3.52 -8.47
C ILE A 66 4.24 -2.03 -8.16
N ARG A 67 5.34 -1.65 -7.53
CA ARG A 67 5.70 -0.24 -7.34
C ARG A 67 6.60 0.18 -8.50
N LEU A 68 6.07 1.06 -9.35
CA LEU A 68 6.82 1.62 -10.47
C LEU A 68 7.64 2.82 -9.99
N ALA A 69 8.91 2.85 -10.37
CA ALA A 69 9.82 3.96 -10.07
C ALA A 69 10.64 4.34 -11.31
N ASP A 70 11.09 5.59 -11.39
CA ASP A 70 12.04 6.02 -12.41
C ASP A 70 13.47 5.56 -12.08
N GLN A 71 14.44 5.81 -12.97
CA GLN A 71 15.85 5.42 -12.79
C GLN A 71 16.51 5.99 -11.51
N TYR A 72 15.90 6.99 -10.86
CA TYR A 72 16.38 7.58 -9.62
C TYR A 72 15.59 7.10 -8.39
N GLY A 73 14.63 6.18 -8.56
CA GLY A 73 13.81 5.62 -7.49
C GLY A 73 12.58 6.47 -7.13
N ASN A 74 12.27 7.52 -7.90
CA ASN A 74 11.08 8.33 -7.67
C ASN A 74 9.83 7.52 -8.05
N ALA A 75 8.87 7.42 -7.13
CA ALA A 75 7.62 6.71 -7.37
C ALA A 75 6.75 7.41 -8.42
N LEU A 76 6.13 6.64 -9.32
CA LEU A 76 5.25 7.16 -10.36
C LEU A 76 3.83 7.42 -9.83
N ASN A 77 3.68 8.41 -8.95
CA ASN A 77 2.37 8.79 -8.41
C ASN A 77 1.63 9.66 -9.45
N ARG A 78 0.57 9.17 -10.10
CA ARG A 78 -0.25 9.99 -11.04
C ARG A 78 -1.18 10.93 -10.26
N PRO A 79 -1.53 12.14 -10.81
CA PRO A 79 -1.70 12.45 -12.23
C PRO A 79 -0.76 13.56 -12.76
N GLY A 80 -0.24 13.40 -13.98
CA GLY A 80 0.49 14.48 -14.67
C GLY A 80 1.76 14.11 -15.43
N LEU A 81 2.04 12.81 -15.68
CA LEU A 81 2.98 12.46 -16.76
C LEU A 81 2.37 12.98 -18.06
N LEU A 82 2.93 14.09 -18.57
CA LEU A 82 2.56 14.72 -19.83
C LEU A 82 2.80 13.73 -20.99
N GLY A 83 1.82 12.88 -21.25
CA GLY A 83 1.74 12.05 -22.45
C GLY A 83 2.30 10.63 -22.37
N VAL A 84 3.05 10.23 -21.34
CA VAL A 84 3.58 8.85 -21.26
C VAL A 84 2.52 7.92 -20.65
N GLU A 85 1.96 7.02 -21.45
CA GLU A 85 1.11 5.94 -20.98
C GLU A 85 1.96 4.72 -20.65
N GLN A 86 1.76 4.14 -19.46
CA GLN A 86 2.42 2.90 -19.07
C GLN A 86 1.35 1.87 -18.75
N SER A 87 1.52 0.68 -19.28
CA SER A 87 0.66 -0.48 -18.99
C SER A 87 1.51 -1.68 -18.64
N LEU A 88 0.91 -2.61 -17.91
CA LEU A 88 1.50 -3.90 -17.63
C LEU A 88 0.93 -4.94 -18.59
N SER A 89 1.82 -5.78 -19.10
CA SER A 89 1.46 -7.02 -19.79
C SER A 89 1.99 -8.18 -18.96
N LEU A 90 1.12 -9.12 -18.62
CA LEU A 90 1.50 -10.32 -17.89
C LEU A 90 1.14 -11.55 -18.71
N SER A 91 2.00 -12.56 -18.65
CA SER A 91 1.78 -13.87 -19.27
C SER A 91 2.06 -14.98 -18.27
N TYR A 92 1.32 -16.07 -18.39
CA TYR A 92 1.37 -17.20 -17.47
C TYR A 92 1.65 -18.49 -18.24
N GLU A 93 2.56 -19.30 -17.73
CA GLU A 93 2.84 -20.61 -18.26
C GLU A 93 3.09 -21.62 -17.14
N LEU A 94 2.86 -22.90 -17.45
CA LEU A 94 3.20 -23.99 -16.55
C LEU A 94 4.72 -24.18 -16.58
N GLU A 95 5.34 -24.18 -15.41
CA GLU A 95 6.77 -24.44 -15.31
C GLU A 95 7.02 -25.95 -15.19
N GLY A 96 7.87 -26.49 -16.07
CA GLY A 96 8.26 -27.90 -16.08
C GLY A 96 7.33 -28.83 -16.84
N SER A 97 7.72 -30.11 -16.91
CA SER A 97 7.01 -31.16 -17.66
C SER A 97 6.04 -32.00 -16.81
N GLY A 98 5.69 -31.52 -15.62
CA GLY A 98 4.82 -32.22 -14.67
C GLY A 98 3.35 -32.19 -15.07
N ALA A 99 2.54 -32.99 -14.39
CA ALA A 99 1.08 -32.86 -14.48
C ALA A 99 0.68 -31.50 -13.89
N GLY A 100 -0.04 -30.69 -14.65
CA GLY A 100 -0.53 -29.37 -14.25
C GLY A 100 -1.82 -29.02 -15.00
N PRO A 101 -2.38 -27.83 -14.76
CA PRO A 101 -3.46 -27.31 -15.58
C PRO A 101 -3.09 -27.34 -17.07
N PRO A 102 -4.06 -27.58 -17.98
CA PRO A 102 -3.77 -27.54 -19.41
C PRO A 102 -3.34 -26.13 -19.84
N ALA A 103 -2.49 -26.03 -20.86
CA ALA A 103 -1.95 -24.75 -21.33
C ALA A 103 -3.05 -23.71 -21.67
N VAL A 104 -4.21 -24.16 -22.15
CA VAL A 104 -5.36 -23.28 -22.39
C VAL A 104 -5.90 -22.63 -21.11
N ALA A 105 -5.87 -23.33 -19.97
CA ALA A 105 -6.28 -22.77 -18.68
C ALA A 105 -5.28 -21.68 -18.23
N MET A 106 -3.98 -21.93 -18.37
CA MET A 106 -2.93 -20.94 -18.06
C MET A 106 -3.06 -19.68 -18.92
N ALA A 107 -3.29 -19.85 -20.22
CA ALA A 107 -3.48 -18.73 -21.15
C ALA A 107 -4.79 -17.96 -20.92
N SER A 108 -5.74 -18.51 -20.16
CA SER A 108 -7.05 -17.92 -19.90
C SER A 108 -7.15 -17.16 -18.57
N ILE A 109 -6.08 -17.16 -17.77
CA ILE A 109 -6.03 -16.46 -16.48
C ILE A 109 -6.40 -14.99 -16.70
N GLN A 110 -7.50 -14.58 -16.07
CA GLN A 110 -7.93 -13.19 -16.07
C GLN A 110 -7.13 -12.43 -15.03
N GLN A 111 -6.87 -11.16 -15.34
CA GLN A 111 -6.20 -10.26 -14.41
C GLN A 111 -6.87 -8.91 -14.38
N ILE A 112 -6.86 -8.29 -13.21
CA ILE A 112 -7.34 -6.93 -12.99
C ILE A 112 -6.16 -6.13 -12.47
N VAL A 113 -5.86 -5.01 -13.12
CA VAL A 113 -4.79 -4.09 -12.70
C VAL A 113 -5.43 -2.79 -12.22
N THR A 114 -5.21 -2.46 -10.94
CA THR A 114 -5.75 -1.25 -10.29
C THR A 114 -4.61 -0.34 -9.86
N ASP A 115 -4.66 0.95 -10.21
CA ASP A 115 -3.71 1.96 -9.71
C ASP A 115 -4.19 2.50 -8.35
N LEU A 116 -3.34 2.38 -7.32
CA LEU A 116 -3.64 2.81 -5.95
C LEU A 116 -3.28 4.30 -5.67
N ALA A 117 -3.02 5.10 -6.71
CA ALA A 117 -2.65 6.52 -6.66
C ALA A 117 -1.30 6.84 -5.96
N THR A 118 -0.63 5.85 -5.38
CA THR A 118 0.68 5.93 -4.72
C THR A 118 1.84 5.47 -5.61
N GLY A 119 1.61 5.34 -6.92
CA GLY A 119 2.57 4.73 -7.85
C GLY A 119 2.71 3.22 -7.67
N VAL A 120 1.74 2.62 -6.98
CA VAL A 120 1.60 1.19 -6.79
C VAL A 120 0.43 0.70 -7.64
N GLN A 121 0.69 -0.32 -8.45
CA GLN A 121 -0.31 -1.07 -9.19
C GLN A 121 -0.59 -2.38 -8.46
N ARG A 122 -1.86 -2.67 -8.21
CA ARG A 122 -2.34 -3.95 -7.68
C ARG A 122 -2.79 -4.83 -8.84
N VAL A 123 -2.20 -6.01 -8.96
CA VAL A 123 -2.58 -7.04 -9.92
C VAL A 123 -3.30 -8.15 -9.17
N GLU A 124 -4.56 -8.38 -9.52
CA GLU A 124 -5.38 -9.47 -9.02
C GLU A 124 -5.55 -10.51 -10.13
N PHE A 125 -5.26 -11.77 -9.86
CA PHE A 125 -5.40 -12.88 -10.81
C PHE A 125 -5.82 -14.18 -10.11
N THR A 126 -6.27 -15.17 -10.87
CA THR A 126 -6.73 -16.46 -10.31
C THR A 126 -6.06 -17.62 -11.04
N PRO A 127 -5.07 -18.28 -10.42
CA PRO A 127 -4.46 -19.48 -10.99
C PRO A 127 -5.50 -20.59 -11.16
N PRO A 128 -5.41 -21.44 -12.20
CA PRO A 128 -6.33 -22.55 -12.37
C PRO A 128 -6.29 -23.52 -11.18
N SER A 129 -7.45 -24.06 -10.81
CA SER A 129 -7.49 -25.17 -9.85
C SER A 129 -6.99 -26.46 -10.52
N PHE A 130 -6.25 -27.28 -9.77
CA PHE A 130 -5.71 -28.54 -10.27
C PHE A 130 -5.83 -29.64 -9.23
N GLN A 131 -6.55 -30.71 -9.57
CA GLN A 131 -6.92 -31.74 -8.59
C GLN A 131 -5.80 -32.75 -8.31
N ALA A 132 -4.81 -32.88 -9.20
CA ALA A 132 -3.77 -33.89 -9.05
C ALA A 132 -2.62 -33.47 -8.12
N GLY A 133 -2.57 -32.20 -7.69
CA GLY A 133 -1.57 -31.71 -6.73
C GLY A 133 -1.24 -30.24 -6.93
N ASP A 134 -0.16 -29.83 -6.27
CA ASP A 134 0.44 -28.51 -6.38
C ASP A 134 1.24 -28.41 -7.68
N TYR A 135 1.40 -27.20 -8.22
CA TYR A 135 2.17 -26.97 -9.45
C TYR A 135 2.91 -25.63 -9.43
N LEU A 136 3.94 -25.49 -10.26
CA LEU A 136 4.66 -24.24 -10.44
C LEU A 136 4.13 -23.51 -11.68
N MET A 137 3.77 -22.25 -11.48
CA MET A 137 3.39 -21.33 -12.55
C MET A 137 4.48 -20.30 -12.73
N LYS A 138 4.97 -20.11 -13.96
CA LYS A 138 5.79 -18.96 -14.28
C LYS A 138 4.91 -17.81 -14.73
N MET A 139 5.13 -16.64 -14.14
CA MET A 139 4.49 -15.39 -14.52
C MET A 139 5.56 -14.41 -14.99
N SER A 140 5.49 -13.99 -16.25
CA SER A 140 6.36 -12.95 -16.78
C SER A 140 5.63 -11.61 -16.72
N VAL A 141 6.20 -10.63 -16.03
CA VAL A 141 5.66 -9.28 -15.91
C VAL A 141 6.44 -8.36 -16.84
N ARG A 142 5.74 -7.69 -17.76
CA ARG A 142 6.34 -6.76 -18.72
C ARG A 142 5.76 -5.37 -18.54
N LEU A 143 6.64 -4.38 -18.51
CA LEU A 143 6.26 -2.97 -18.58
C LEU A 143 6.22 -2.56 -20.04
N VAL A 144 5.10 -1.99 -20.47
CA VAL A 144 4.92 -1.40 -21.80
C VAL A 144 4.81 0.11 -21.65
N SER A 145 5.75 0.83 -22.24
CA SER A 145 5.80 2.30 -22.23
C SER A 145 5.43 2.85 -23.60
N ASN A 146 4.32 3.59 -23.64
CA ASN A 146 3.87 4.35 -24.81
C ASN A 146 4.24 5.82 -24.61
N ILE A 147 5.37 6.22 -25.21
CA ILE A 147 5.81 7.61 -25.26
C ILE A 147 5.38 8.20 -26.61
N PRO A 148 4.57 9.28 -26.65
CA PRO A 148 4.14 9.89 -27.90
C PRO A 148 5.33 10.30 -28.77
N GLY A 149 5.35 9.85 -30.03
CA GLY A 149 6.44 10.11 -30.96
C GLY A 149 7.64 9.16 -30.84
N SER A 150 7.58 8.16 -29.94
CA SER A 150 8.54 7.05 -29.85
C SER A 150 7.89 5.73 -30.27
N THR A 151 8.70 4.76 -30.67
CA THR A 151 8.26 3.35 -30.66
C THR A 151 7.96 2.95 -29.23
N ALA A 152 6.86 2.19 -29.04
CA ALA A 152 6.54 1.60 -27.74
C ALA A 152 7.71 0.73 -27.29
N ASP A 153 8.19 0.96 -26.06
CA ASP A 153 9.25 0.16 -25.47
C ASP A 153 8.62 -0.85 -24.52
N SER A 154 9.08 -2.10 -24.60
CA SER A 154 8.58 -3.19 -23.75
C SER A 154 9.75 -3.90 -23.09
N GLY A 155 9.80 -3.83 -21.78
CA GLY A 155 10.84 -4.45 -20.95
C GLY A 155 10.27 -5.57 -20.09
N LEU A 156 11.03 -6.66 -19.93
CA LEU A 156 10.74 -7.65 -18.90
C LEU A 156 11.09 -7.05 -17.55
N LEU A 157 10.08 -6.87 -16.70
CA LEU A 157 10.28 -6.37 -15.34
C LEU A 157 10.75 -7.50 -14.44
N ASP A 158 10.06 -8.65 -14.47
CA ASP A 158 10.45 -9.82 -13.68
C ASP A 158 9.84 -11.11 -14.25
N GLU A 159 10.44 -12.25 -13.88
CA GLU A 159 9.88 -13.58 -14.06
C GLU A 159 9.74 -14.27 -12.70
N LEU A 160 8.50 -14.52 -12.32
CA LEU A 160 8.15 -15.09 -11.02
C LEU A 160 7.78 -16.55 -11.17
N LEU A 161 8.41 -17.42 -10.37
CA LEU A 161 7.97 -18.79 -10.17
C LEU A 161 7.06 -18.85 -8.95
N ILE A 162 5.77 -19.06 -9.20
CA ILE A 162 4.72 -19.08 -8.20
C ILE A 162 4.34 -20.53 -7.92
N LEU A 163 4.48 -20.97 -6.67
CA LEU A 163 3.95 -22.25 -6.23
C LEU A 163 2.44 -22.13 -5.99
N VAL A 164 1.66 -22.88 -6.76
CA VAL A 164 0.21 -22.94 -6.64
C VAL A 164 -0.17 -24.21 -5.92
N TYR A 165 -0.65 -24.05 -4.69
CA TYR A 165 -1.15 -25.12 -3.85
C TYR A 165 -2.57 -25.51 -4.27
N ARG A 166 -2.88 -26.80 -4.14
CA ARG A 166 -4.23 -27.32 -4.38
C ARG A 166 -5.26 -26.77 -3.38
N THR A 167 -4.86 -26.63 -2.11
CA THR A 167 -5.68 -26.12 -1.01
C THR A 167 -4.79 -25.39 -0.01
N ASN A 168 -5.35 -24.49 0.80
CA ASN A 168 -4.61 -23.93 1.93
C ASN A 168 -4.14 -25.02 2.90
N ALA A 169 -3.01 -24.77 3.52
CA ALA A 169 -2.60 -25.47 4.73
C ALA A 169 -3.39 -24.92 5.95
N PRO A 170 -3.24 -25.49 7.16
CA PRO A 170 -3.86 -24.92 8.35
C PRO A 170 -3.50 -23.44 8.54
N LEU A 171 -4.48 -22.65 8.94
CA LEU A 171 -4.34 -21.23 9.25
C LEU A 171 -3.27 -21.02 10.34
N GLN A 172 -2.47 -19.96 10.22
CA GLN A 172 -1.36 -19.70 11.12
C GLN A 172 -1.30 -18.21 11.49
N ALA A 173 -1.61 -17.89 12.75
CA ALA A 173 -1.63 -16.50 13.25
C ALA A 173 -0.30 -15.76 13.03
N SER A 174 0.83 -16.44 13.25
CA SER A 174 2.17 -15.87 13.06
C SER A 174 2.47 -15.52 11.59
N SER A 175 1.91 -16.29 10.64
CA SER A 175 2.05 -16.01 9.21
C SER A 175 1.09 -14.90 8.75
N SER A 176 -0.02 -14.71 9.46
CA SER A 176 -1.02 -13.66 9.20
C SER A 176 -0.49 -12.30 9.65
N GLY A 177 -1.02 -11.21 9.12
CA GLY A 177 -0.49 -9.89 9.47
C GLY A 177 -1.32 -8.70 9.00
N LEU A 178 -1.04 -7.55 9.61
CA LEU A 178 -1.67 -6.28 9.25
C LEU A 178 -1.12 -5.76 7.92
N LEU A 179 -1.98 -5.22 7.07
CA LEU A 179 -1.62 -4.59 5.81
C LEU A 179 -1.68 -3.06 5.94
N ASN A 180 -0.70 -2.38 5.34
CA ASN A 180 -0.79 -0.93 5.16
C ASN A 180 -1.72 -0.59 3.96
N ARG A 181 -1.94 0.71 3.72
CA ARG A 181 -2.78 1.20 2.60
C ARG A 181 -2.32 0.77 1.19
N GLU A 182 -1.07 0.33 1.06
CA GLU A 182 -0.46 -0.16 -0.19
C GLU A 182 -0.51 -1.70 -0.27
N GLY A 183 -1.15 -2.37 0.70
CA GLY A 183 -1.23 -3.83 0.77
C GLY A 183 0.06 -4.52 1.23
N ARG A 184 1.03 -3.77 1.79
CA ARG A 184 2.25 -4.36 2.35
C ARG A 184 2.01 -4.86 3.77
N PRO A 185 2.52 -6.05 4.13
CA PRO A 185 2.59 -6.48 5.52
C PRO A 185 3.34 -5.45 6.37
N VAL A 186 2.75 -5.08 7.50
CA VAL A 186 3.35 -4.21 8.51
C VAL A 186 4.04 -5.11 9.54
N SER A 187 5.32 -4.86 9.81
CA SER A 187 6.03 -5.61 10.82
C SER A 187 5.54 -5.23 12.23
N PRO A 188 5.37 -6.18 13.14
CA PRO A 188 5.09 -5.87 14.55
C PRO A 188 6.19 -4.98 15.15
N GLY A 189 5.80 -4.12 16.09
CA GLY A 189 6.67 -3.12 16.72
C GLY A 189 6.91 -1.87 15.85
N THR A 190 6.24 -1.74 14.70
CA THR A 190 6.34 -0.56 13.84
C THR A 190 5.07 0.30 13.90
N SER A 191 5.21 1.58 13.54
CA SER A 191 4.08 2.50 13.40
C SER A 191 3.33 2.22 12.09
N ILE A 192 2.03 1.98 12.16
CA ILE A 192 1.15 1.68 11.02
C ILE A 192 0.83 2.95 10.20
N GLY A 193 0.93 4.12 10.82
CA GLY A 193 0.69 5.40 10.16
C GLY A 193 -0.01 6.43 11.06
N SER A 194 -0.44 7.52 10.43
CA SER A 194 -1.17 8.63 11.07
C SER A 194 -2.63 8.65 10.63
N PHE A 195 -3.54 8.64 11.58
CA PHE A 195 -5.00 8.65 11.35
C PHE A 195 -5.63 9.88 12.00
N PRO A 196 -6.65 10.51 11.40
CA PRO A 196 -7.30 11.68 12.01
C PRO A 196 -8.23 11.26 13.16
N SER A 197 -8.19 11.99 14.28
CA SER A 197 -9.17 11.82 15.37
C SER A 197 -10.58 12.15 14.89
N GLY A 198 -11.59 11.43 15.36
CA GLY A 198 -13.01 11.63 15.04
C GLY A 198 -13.43 11.08 13.69
N SER A 199 -12.56 10.34 12.99
CA SER A 199 -12.88 9.66 11.73
C SER A 199 -12.71 8.14 11.86
N VAL A 200 -13.54 7.39 11.14
CA VAL A 200 -13.43 5.92 11.10
C VAL A 200 -12.08 5.54 10.49
N THR A 201 -11.29 4.80 11.27
CA THR A 201 -10.06 4.15 10.85
C THR A 201 -10.36 2.70 10.51
N VAL A 202 -9.81 2.21 9.41
CA VAL A 202 -9.93 0.81 8.98
C VAL A 202 -8.53 0.25 8.79
N LEU A 203 -8.21 -0.79 9.54
CA LEU A 203 -6.97 -1.57 9.42
C LEU A 203 -7.31 -2.94 8.85
N GLN A 204 -6.58 -3.38 7.85
CA GLN A 204 -6.79 -4.68 7.21
C GLN A 204 -5.79 -5.70 7.74
N VAL A 205 -6.27 -6.91 8.01
CA VAL A 205 -5.48 -8.06 8.45
C VAL A 205 -5.69 -9.18 7.43
N GLN A 206 -4.60 -9.58 6.80
CA GLN A 206 -4.59 -10.72 5.88
C GLN A 206 -4.27 -11.99 6.67
N LEU A 207 -5.23 -12.91 6.67
CA LEU A 207 -5.06 -14.26 7.18
C LEU A 207 -4.24 -15.09 6.20
N ARG A 208 -3.29 -15.83 6.74
CA ARG A 208 -2.36 -16.68 5.99
C ARG A 208 -2.18 -18.04 6.65
N ASP A 209 -1.97 -19.05 5.83
CA ASP A 209 -1.67 -20.39 6.31
C ASP A 209 -0.20 -20.55 6.75
N ARG A 210 0.15 -21.73 7.25
CA ARG A 210 1.53 -22.04 7.69
C ARG A 210 2.57 -21.98 6.57
N ASN A 211 2.17 -21.99 5.30
CA ASN A 211 3.07 -21.84 4.16
C ASN A 211 3.25 -20.35 3.78
N GLY A 212 2.51 -19.44 4.43
CA GLY A 212 2.56 -18.00 4.16
C GLY A 212 1.61 -17.54 3.06
N VAL A 213 0.78 -18.44 2.52
CA VAL A 213 -0.20 -18.15 1.45
C VAL A 213 -1.46 -17.57 2.05
N ASP A 214 -2.07 -16.61 1.36
CA ASP A 214 -3.35 -16.02 1.76
C ASP A 214 -4.42 -17.11 1.91
N PHE A 215 -5.17 -17.03 3.00
CA PHE A 215 -6.24 -17.97 3.30
C PHE A 215 -7.47 -17.64 2.44
N VAL A 216 -8.09 -18.65 1.81
CA VAL A 216 -9.10 -18.42 0.76
C VAL A 216 -10.53 -18.77 1.17
N ASP A 217 -10.73 -19.16 2.42
CA ASP A 217 -12.04 -19.44 3.03
C ASP A 217 -12.44 -18.35 4.03
N PHE A 218 -13.74 -18.30 4.35
CA PHE A 218 -14.25 -17.49 5.46
C PHE A 218 -13.96 -18.20 6.79
N VAL A 219 -13.32 -17.48 7.71
CA VAL A 219 -12.91 -18.01 9.03
C VAL A 219 -13.81 -17.46 10.14
N GLY A 220 -14.49 -16.33 9.90
CA GLY A 220 -15.26 -15.61 10.90
C GLY A 220 -14.43 -14.54 11.62
N ALA A 221 -15.06 -13.41 11.92
CA ALA A 221 -14.43 -12.29 12.62
C ALA A 221 -13.94 -12.68 14.03
N GLU A 222 -14.50 -13.72 14.63
CA GLU A 222 -14.13 -14.27 15.94
C GLU A 222 -12.72 -14.87 16.00
N PHE A 223 -12.12 -15.19 14.85
CA PHE A 223 -10.74 -15.65 14.78
C PHE A 223 -9.77 -14.58 15.31
N LEU A 224 -10.05 -13.30 15.05
CA LEU A 224 -9.17 -12.20 15.42
C LEU A 224 -9.67 -11.52 16.71
N ARG A 225 -8.74 -11.22 17.61
CA ARG A 225 -8.94 -10.33 18.75
C ARG A 225 -8.05 -9.12 18.59
N ALA A 226 -8.60 -7.94 18.86
CA ALA A 226 -7.87 -6.69 18.84
C ALA A 226 -8.08 -5.96 20.18
N ASP A 227 -6.98 -5.57 20.81
CA ASP A 227 -6.99 -4.67 21.97
C ASP A 227 -6.27 -3.38 21.61
N LEU A 228 -6.93 -2.25 21.82
CA LEU A 228 -6.43 -0.93 21.44
C LEU A 228 -6.32 -0.05 22.69
N GLN A 229 -5.16 0.58 22.89
CA GLN A 229 -4.87 1.42 24.05
C GLN A 229 -4.36 2.79 23.59
N PRO A 230 -4.95 3.93 24.02
CA PRO A 230 -6.15 4.04 24.84
C PRO A 230 -7.37 3.35 24.22
N GLN A 231 -8.27 2.88 25.08
CA GLN A 231 -9.50 2.20 24.65
C GLN A 231 -10.37 3.12 23.77
N VAL A 232 -11.02 2.50 22.78
CA VAL A 232 -11.93 3.16 21.85
C VAL A 232 -13.28 2.45 21.93
N GLU A 233 -14.37 3.20 22.05
CA GLU A 233 -15.70 2.65 22.35
C GLU A 233 -16.31 1.85 21.18
N ASP A 234 -15.91 2.12 19.94
CA ASP A 234 -16.51 1.58 18.72
C ASP A 234 -15.58 0.64 17.92
N LEU A 235 -14.67 -0.05 18.62
CA LEU A 235 -13.83 -1.07 17.97
C LEU A 235 -14.69 -2.26 17.52
N ILE A 236 -14.72 -2.51 16.21
CA ILE A 236 -15.41 -3.64 15.58
C ILE A 236 -14.45 -4.42 14.68
N ILE A 237 -14.65 -5.73 14.62
CA ILE A 237 -13.92 -6.64 13.74
C ILE A 237 -14.93 -7.22 12.75
N VAL A 238 -14.62 -7.12 11.46
CA VAL A 238 -15.50 -7.53 10.36
C VAL A 238 -14.69 -8.33 9.35
N GLU A 239 -15.17 -9.48 8.93
CA GLU A 239 -14.60 -10.19 7.78
C GLU A 239 -15.14 -9.57 6.48
N ASP A 240 -14.26 -8.93 5.71
CA ASP A 240 -14.62 -8.21 4.49
C ASP A 240 -14.53 -9.10 3.24
N GLY A 241 -13.89 -10.27 3.37
CA GLY A 241 -13.77 -11.27 2.32
C GLY A 241 -13.02 -12.50 2.83
N PRO A 242 -12.85 -13.53 1.97
CA PRO A 242 -12.13 -14.73 2.36
C PRO A 242 -10.71 -14.39 2.83
N GLY A 243 -10.37 -14.81 4.06
CA GLY A 243 -9.10 -14.52 4.70
C GLY A 243 -8.78 -13.04 4.94
N LEU A 244 -9.70 -12.09 4.73
CA LEU A 244 -9.46 -10.66 4.91
C LEU A 244 -10.36 -10.10 6.01
N ILE A 245 -9.75 -9.72 7.13
CA ILE A 245 -10.44 -9.16 8.30
C ILE A 245 -10.09 -7.68 8.44
N SER A 246 -11.09 -6.84 8.69
CA SER A 246 -10.94 -5.43 9.03
C SER A 246 -11.18 -5.17 10.50
N VAL A 247 -10.25 -4.44 11.13
CA VAL A 247 -10.42 -3.81 12.44
C VAL A 247 -10.81 -2.36 12.21
N ARG A 248 -12.02 -1.96 12.63
CA ARG A 248 -12.56 -0.61 12.43
C ARG A 248 -12.81 0.05 13.78
N PHE A 249 -12.45 1.32 13.92
CA PHE A 249 -12.63 2.09 15.16
C PHE A 249 -12.56 3.61 14.87
N THR A 250 -13.07 4.44 15.77
CA THR A 250 -13.04 5.91 15.66
C THR A 250 -12.31 6.52 16.86
N PRO A 251 -11.01 6.86 16.73
CA PRO A 251 -10.25 7.40 17.85
C PRO A 251 -10.72 8.83 18.18
N SER A 252 -11.10 9.10 19.42
CA SER A 252 -11.61 10.42 19.85
C SER A 252 -10.51 11.38 20.31
N ILE A 253 -9.32 10.88 20.62
CA ILE A 253 -8.22 11.65 21.20
C ILE A 253 -7.00 11.53 20.28
N SER A 254 -6.32 12.65 20.03
CA SER A 254 -5.02 12.63 19.34
C SER A 254 -3.92 12.11 20.26
N GLY A 255 -3.02 11.28 19.74
CA GLY A 255 -1.90 10.73 20.50
C GLY A 255 -1.39 9.43 19.90
N THR A 256 -0.49 8.77 20.62
CA THR A 256 -0.02 7.43 20.27
C THR A 256 -0.94 6.39 20.88
N TYR A 257 -1.28 5.39 20.07
CA TYR A 257 -2.06 4.22 20.46
C TYR A 257 -1.23 2.94 20.23
N SER A 258 -1.44 1.95 21.10
CA SER A 258 -0.89 0.60 20.98
C SER A 258 -2.01 -0.36 20.62
N LEU A 259 -1.87 -1.07 19.50
CA LEU A 259 -2.77 -2.11 19.03
C LEU A 259 -2.12 -3.47 19.27
N THR A 260 -2.81 -4.37 19.96
CA THR A 260 -2.43 -5.78 20.09
C THR A 260 -3.40 -6.65 19.31
N LEU A 261 -2.89 -7.49 18.42
CA LEU A 261 -3.64 -8.46 17.62
C LEU A 261 -3.25 -9.88 18.02
N THR A 262 -4.24 -10.70 18.37
CA THR A 262 -4.07 -12.13 18.61
C THR A 262 -5.15 -12.93 17.91
N ASP A 263 -4.94 -14.23 17.72
CA ASP A 263 -6.01 -15.14 17.34
C ASP A 263 -6.95 -15.44 18.53
N SER A 264 -7.92 -16.31 18.30
CA SER A 264 -8.91 -16.75 19.29
C SER A 264 -8.30 -17.51 20.47
N ASP A 265 -7.13 -18.11 20.28
CA ASP A 265 -6.38 -18.88 21.28
C ASP A 265 -5.30 -18.04 21.99
N GLY A 266 -5.14 -16.77 21.58
CA GLY A 266 -4.20 -15.82 22.15
C GLY A 266 -2.81 -15.83 21.51
N ALA A 267 -2.61 -16.52 20.38
CA ALA A 267 -1.36 -16.45 19.64
C ALA A 267 -1.24 -15.10 18.91
N PRO A 268 -0.07 -14.45 18.91
CA PRO A 268 0.08 -13.13 18.30
C PRO A 268 -0.05 -13.19 16.76
N VAL A 269 -0.75 -12.20 16.19
CA VAL A 269 -0.88 -12.03 14.74
C VAL A 269 0.25 -11.17 14.21
N GLY A 270 1.01 -11.72 13.26
CA GLY A 270 2.23 -11.10 12.76
C GLY A 270 3.41 -11.42 13.67
N GLY A 271 4.36 -12.17 13.13
CA GLY A 271 5.63 -12.50 13.78
C GLY A 271 6.26 -13.75 13.16
N SER A 272 7.59 -13.87 13.24
CA SER A 272 8.19 -15.19 13.01
C SER A 272 8.03 -16.03 14.28
N SER A 273 7.77 -17.32 14.14
CA SER A 273 7.83 -18.26 15.27
C SER A 273 9.21 -18.15 15.93
N GLY A 274 9.27 -17.50 17.09
CA GLY A 274 10.52 -17.32 17.86
C GLY A 274 10.95 -15.87 18.15
N SER A 275 10.27 -14.84 17.64
CA SER A 275 10.57 -13.45 18.01
C SER A 275 9.93 -13.08 19.35
N SER A 276 10.71 -13.13 20.44
CA SER A 276 10.33 -12.54 21.73
C SER A 276 10.61 -11.04 21.69
N GLY A 277 9.56 -10.21 21.61
CA GLY A 277 9.73 -8.78 21.84
C GLY A 277 8.58 -7.87 21.42
N SER A 278 7.85 -8.18 20.33
CA SER A 278 6.78 -7.29 19.83
C SER A 278 5.74 -7.99 18.95
N ALA A 279 5.73 -9.33 18.90
CA ALA A 279 4.78 -10.07 18.05
C ALA A 279 3.33 -9.70 18.40
N GLY A 280 2.51 -9.43 17.39
CA GLY A 280 1.13 -8.98 17.60
C GLY A 280 0.97 -7.52 18.05
N GLN A 281 2.03 -6.78 18.36
CA GLN A 281 1.92 -5.39 18.81
C GLN A 281 2.25 -4.41 17.70
N TYR A 282 1.47 -3.34 17.59
CA TYR A 282 1.62 -2.30 16.58
C TYR A 282 1.38 -0.92 17.20
N GLU A 283 2.05 0.09 16.67
CA GLU A 283 1.85 1.47 17.10
C GLU A 283 1.04 2.22 16.04
N LEU A 284 0.16 3.12 16.45
CA LEU A 284 -0.53 4.02 15.54
C LEU A 284 -0.58 5.44 16.11
N THR A 285 -0.43 6.43 15.24
CA THR A 285 -0.49 7.84 15.62
C THR A 285 -1.85 8.40 15.22
N VAL A 286 -2.55 9.01 16.16
CA VAL A 286 -3.78 9.74 15.90
C VAL A 286 -3.46 11.22 15.87
N ALA A 287 -3.56 11.83 14.69
CA ALA A 287 -3.43 13.26 14.49
C ALA A 287 -4.68 13.99 14.99
N PRO A 288 -4.54 15.22 15.52
CA PRO A 288 -5.69 16.05 15.86
C PRO A 288 -6.54 16.30 14.62
N ALA A 289 -7.86 16.29 14.80
CA ALA A 289 -8.79 16.70 13.76
C ALA A 289 -8.45 18.13 13.35
N PHE A 290 -8.09 18.33 12.07
CA PHE A 290 -8.05 19.67 11.52
C PHE A 290 -9.49 20.20 11.52
N PRO A 291 -9.77 21.35 12.15
CA PRO A 291 -11.10 21.92 12.08
C PRO A 291 -11.39 22.20 10.59
N SER A 292 -12.58 21.80 10.13
CA SER A 292 -13.06 22.00 8.76
C SER A 292 -13.22 23.49 8.38
N SER A 293 -12.88 24.40 9.28
CA SER A 293 -12.68 25.83 9.04
C SER A 293 -11.68 26.38 10.05
N PRO A 294 -10.85 27.37 9.68
CA PRO A 294 -10.09 28.12 10.67
C PRO A 294 -11.10 28.73 11.66
N ALA A 295 -10.91 28.50 12.96
CA ALA A 295 -11.67 29.21 13.97
C ALA A 295 -11.46 30.72 13.73
N MET A 296 -12.50 31.43 13.30
CA MET A 296 -12.46 32.89 13.29
C MET A 296 -12.41 33.34 14.74
N SER A 297 -11.21 33.64 15.24
CA SER A 297 -11.06 34.39 16.48
C SER A 297 -11.64 35.78 16.26
N ARG A 298 -12.83 36.04 16.78
CA ARG A 298 -13.41 37.38 16.83
C ARG A 298 -12.64 38.18 17.89
N LEU A 299 -11.81 39.10 17.44
CA LEU A 299 -11.20 40.11 18.32
C LEU A 299 -12.29 41.16 18.61
N GLU A 300 -12.95 41.08 19.76
CA GLU A 300 -13.77 42.20 20.25
C GLU A 300 -12.85 43.20 20.95
N LEU A 301 -12.64 44.35 20.31
CA LEU A 301 -12.08 45.52 20.97
C LEU A 301 -13.09 45.98 22.03
N ALA A 302 -12.76 45.75 23.30
CA ALA A 302 -13.43 46.42 24.40
C ALA A 302 -13.20 47.94 24.22
N SER A 303 -14.24 48.66 23.83
CA SER A 303 -14.25 50.10 23.95
C SER A 303 -14.51 50.44 25.41
N ASP A 304 -13.44 50.47 26.20
CA ASP A 304 -13.50 51.11 27.50
C ASP A 304 -13.75 52.60 27.25
N GLY A 305 -14.99 53.00 27.48
CA GLY A 305 -15.39 54.39 27.48
C GLY A 305 -14.60 55.15 28.55
N ARG A 306 -13.77 56.09 28.12
CA ARG A 306 -13.48 57.36 28.82
C ARG A 306 -12.56 58.24 27.98
N LEU A 307 -13.14 59.28 27.39
CA LEU A 307 -12.47 60.56 27.18
C LEU A 307 -13.44 61.67 27.62
N GLY A 308 -13.42 61.96 28.91
CA GLY A 308 -13.43 63.35 29.41
C GLY A 308 -11.98 63.64 29.80
N GLU A 309 -11.39 64.80 29.55
CA GLU A 309 -11.92 66.18 29.53
C GLU A 309 -11.62 66.94 28.22
#